data_AF-A0A9E5FJ49-F1
#
_entry.id   AF-A0A9E5FJ49-F1
#
_cell.length_a   1.000
_cell.length_b   1.000
_cell.length_c   1.000
_cell.angle_alpha   90.00
_cell.angle_beta   90.00
_cell.angle_gamma   90.00
#
_symmetry.space_group_name_H-M   'P 1'
#
loop_
_entity.id
_entity.type
_entity.pdbx_description
1 polymer ?
#
loop_
_entity_poly.entity_id
_entity_poly.type
_entity_poly.pdbx_seq_one_letter_code
_entity_poly.pdbx_strand_id
1 'polypeptide(L)'
;MQATATSETVETAALKAKQNTLLSPRFYTTDFKAMDRIDVSSLRTEWDTMLAEYEGDNNHDHFQRTPEFAREVAEHFSKVSLELRQEFLDFLISSLTSEFSG
;
A
#
# COMPACT_ATOMS: atom_id res chain seq x y z
N MET A 1 -18.59 -4.17 -27.58
CA MET A 1 -17.69 -5.08 -26.84
C MET A 1 -18.14 -5.03 -25.40
N GLN A 2 -18.67 -6.12 -24.86
CA GLN A 2 -19.15 -6.15 -23.47
C GLN A 2 -17.93 -6.13 -22.55
N ALA A 3 -17.78 -5.05 -21.78
CA ALA A 3 -16.86 -5.01 -20.65
C ALA A 3 -17.41 -5.98 -19.60
N THR A 4 -16.77 -7.15 -19.49
CA THR A 4 -17.03 -8.10 -18.42
C THR A 4 -16.59 -7.43 -17.13
N ALA A 5 -17.55 -6.93 -16.34
CA ALA A 5 -17.27 -6.46 -14.99
C ALA A 5 -16.89 -7.69 -14.15
N THR A 6 -15.60 -8.03 -14.11
CA THR A 6 -15.07 -8.97 -13.14
C THR A 6 -15.38 -8.43 -11.77
N SER A 7 -16.17 -9.17 -10.99
CA SER A 7 -16.40 -8.87 -9.58
C SER A 7 -15.06 -8.72 -8.89
N GLU A 8 -14.69 -7.49 -8.53
CA GLU A 8 -13.40 -7.16 -7.96
C GLU A 8 -13.36 -7.60 -6.50
N THR A 9 -12.94 -8.84 -6.29
CA THR A 9 -12.75 -9.41 -4.95
C THR A 9 -11.31 -9.17 -4.47
N VAL A 10 -11.11 -9.27 -3.15
CA VAL A 10 -9.76 -9.27 -2.54
C VAL A 10 -8.86 -10.34 -3.17
N GLU A 11 -9.43 -11.50 -3.52
CA GLU A 11 -8.71 -12.59 -4.19
C GLU A 11 -8.26 -12.20 -5.60
N THR A 12 -9.14 -11.56 -6.39
CA THR A 12 -8.80 -11.06 -7.73
C THR A 12 -7.70 -10.00 -7.68
N ALA A 13 -7.75 -9.08 -6.70
CA ALA A 13 -6.71 -8.08 -6.48
C ALA A 13 -5.36 -8.73 -6.08
N ALA A 14 -5.38 -9.73 -5.20
CA ALA A 14 -4.19 -10.47 -4.79
C ALA A 14 -3.57 -11.27 -5.95
N LEU A 15 -4.38 -11.84 -6.84
CA LEU A 15 -3.90 -12.50 -8.05
C LEU A 15 -3.23 -11.51 -9.00
N LYS A 16 -3.81 -10.32 -9.17
CA LYS A 16 -3.24 -9.24 -9.98
C LYS A 16 -1.89 -8.75 -9.46
N ALA A 17 -1.78 -8.57 -8.14
CA ALA A 17 -0.54 -8.18 -7.46
C ALA A 17 0.62 -9.18 -7.67
N LYS A 18 0.32 -10.45 -7.93
CA LYS A 18 1.33 -11.51 -8.13
C LYS A 18 1.76 -11.69 -9.59
N GLN A 19 1.14 -10.99 -10.54
CA GLN A 19 1.50 -11.10 -11.94
C GLN A 19 2.91 -10.53 -12.17
N ASN A 20 3.66 -11.14 -13.11
CA ASN A 20 4.99 -10.69 -13.50
C ASN A 20 4.92 -10.09 -14.91
N THR A 21 5.15 -8.79 -14.99
CA THR A 21 5.12 -7.94 -16.19
C THR A 21 6.40 -7.10 -16.24
N LEU A 22 6.62 -6.39 -17.35
CA LEU A 22 7.78 -5.48 -17.46
C LEU A 22 7.83 -4.43 -16.34
N LEU A 23 6.66 -3.97 -15.89
CA LEU A 23 6.50 -2.97 -14.83
C LEU A 23 6.29 -3.61 -13.45
N SER A 24 6.39 -4.93 -13.34
CA SER A 24 6.15 -5.59 -12.06
C SER A 24 7.29 -5.30 -11.10
N PRO A 25 6.95 -4.91 -9.87
CA PRO A 25 7.94 -4.69 -8.84
C PRO A 25 8.72 -5.98 -8.53
N ARG A 26 10.02 -5.86 -8.19
CA ARG A 26 10.88 -7.02 -7.89
C ARG A 26 11.11 -7.15 -6.40
N PHE A 27 10.69 -8.29 -5.86
CA PHE A 27 10.97 -8.63 -4.46
C PHE A 27 12.38 -9.21 -4.34
N TYR A 28 13.21 -8.55 -3.53
CA TYR A 28 14.55 -9.03 -3.19
C TYR A 28 14.49 -9.93 -1.96
N THR A 29 15.42 -10.89 -1.89
CA THR A 29 15.62 -11.69 -0.68
C THR A 29 16.67 -11.00 0.19
N THR A 30 16.31 -10.67 1.43
CA THR A 30 17.23 -10.11 2.41
C THR A 30 18.09 -11.20 3.04
N ASP A 31 19.41 -11.01 3.06
CA ASP A 31 20.30 -11.81 3.90
C ASP A 31 20.29 -11.25 5.32
N PHE A 32 19.44 -11.83 6.18
CA PHE A 32 19.32 -11.42 7.58
C PHE A 32 20.64 -11.53 8.36
N LYS A 33 21.47 -12.55 8.07
CA LYS A 33 22.76 -12.71 8.76
C LYS A 33 23.74 -11.61 8.40
N ALA A 34 23.69 -11.12 7.16
CA ALA A 34 24.50 -9.98 6.75
C ALA A 34 24.00 -8.68 7.39
N MET A 35 22.68 -8.47 7.44
CA MET A 35 22.07 -7.29 8.07
C MET A 35 22.36 -7.21 9.58
N ASP A 36 22.22 -8.33 10.31
CA ASP A 36 22.46 -8.39 11.76
C ASP A 36 23.91 -8.12 12.17
N ARG A 37 24.85 -8.25 11.22
CA ARG A 37 26.28 -7.99 11.45
C ARG A 37 26.66 -6.52 11.34
N ILE A 38 25.75 -5.66 10.88
CA ILE A 38 26.00 -4.22 10.74
C ILE A 38 26.01 -3.60 12.14
N ASP A 39 27.17 -3.11 12.57
CA ASP A 39 27.29 -2.36 13.82
C ASP A 39 26.79 -0.93 13.63
N VAL A 40 25.68 -0.60 14.31
CA VAL A 40 25.05 0.73 14.31
C VAL A 40 25.22 1.45 15.65
N SER A 41 26.10 0.97 16.53
CA SER A 41 26.26 1.49 17.89
C SER A 41 26.60 2.99 17.93
N SER A 42 27.28 3.50 16.91
CA SER A 42 27.62 4.93 16.79
C SER A 42 26.39 5.84 16.57
N LEU A 43 25.26 5.28 16.14
CA LEU A 43 23.99 6.00 15.87
C LEU A 43 22.95 5.76 16.96
N ARG A 44 23.33 5.12 18.06
CA ARG A 44 22.37 4.65 19.06
C ARG A 44 21.62 5.81 19.72
N THR A 45 22.29 6.94 19.95
CA THR A 45 21.70 8.13 20.57
C THR A 45 20.58 8.72 19.70
N GLU A 46 20.84 8.87 18.40
CA GLU A 46 19.88 9.37 17.41
C GLU A 46 18.69 8.40 17.26
N TRP A 47 18.98 7.10 17.25
CA TRP A 47 17.97 6.05 17.19
C TRP A 47 17.02 6.09 18.39
N ASP A 48 17.57 6.19 19.62
CA ASP A 48 16.77 6.25 20.84
C ASP A 48 15.91 7.52 20.89
N THR A 49 16.44 8.64 20.37
CA THR A 49 15.68 9.90 20.25
C THR A 49 14.50 9.74 19.29
N MET A 50 14.74 9.18 18.10
CA MET A 50 13.70 8.91 17.11
C MET A 50 12.63 7.97 17.65
N LEU A 51 13.01 6.90 18.35
CA LEU A 51 12.03 5.97 18.96
C LEU A 51 11.15 6.65 20.01
N ALA A 52 11.72 7.54 20.84
CA ALA A 52 10.95 8.30 21.81
C ALA A 52 9.94 9.25 21.14
N GLU A 53 10.27 9.82 19.99
CA GLU A 53 9.33 10.61 19.18
C GLU A 53 8.18 9.74 18.65
N TYR A 54 8.48 8.54 18.13
CA TYR A 54 7.46 7.60 17.66
C TYR A 54 6.54 7.12 18.78
N GLU A 55 7.07 6.81 19.97
CA GLU A 55 6.25 6.43 21.12
C GLU A 55 5.30 7.56 21.56
N GLY A 56 5.72 8.81 21.39
CA GLY A 56 4.92 10.00 21.66
C GLY A 56 3.99 10.43 20.52
N ASP A 57 3.99 9.75 19.37
CA ASP A 57 3.15 10.11 18.23
C ASP A 57 1.67 9.82 18.54
N ASN A 58 0.87 10.88 18.60
CA ASN A 58 -0.56 10.82 18.90
C ASN A 58 -1.44 10.83 17.64
N ASN A 59 -0.88 10.59 16.45
CA ASN A 59 -1.62 10.52 15.18
C ASN A 59 -2.55 9.30 15.04
N HIS A 60 -2.94 8.65 16.13
CA HIS A 60 -3.83 7.49 16.14
C HIS A 60 -5.15 7.73 15.40
N ASP A 61 -5.63 8.97 15.38
CA ASP A 61 -6.91 9.33 14.75
C ASP A 61 -6.78 9.91 13.33
N HIS A 62 -5.56 10.04 12.80
CA HIS A 62 -5.31 10.76 11.55
C HIS A 62 -5.97 10.13 10.31
N PHE A 63 -6.22 8.81 10.35
CA PHE A 63 -6.79 8.06 9.22
C PHE A 63 -8.15 7.41 9.52
N GLN A 64 -8.95 7.99 10.42
CA GLN A 64 -10.28 7.46 10.68
C GLN A 64 -11.20 7.63 9.46
N ARG A 65 -11.78 6.51 9.01
CA ARG A 65 -12.81 6.50 7.96
C ARG A 65 -14.16 6.69 8.60
N THR A 66 -14.61 7.94 8.66
CA THR A 66 -15.92 8.29 9.22
C THR A 66 -17.07 7.79 8.33
N PRO A 67 -18.30 7.69 8.86
CA PRO A 67 -19.48 7.43 8.04
C PRO A 67 -19.67 8.45 6.90
N GLU A 68 -19.29 9.71 7.12
CA GLU A 68 -19.33 10.79 6.13
C GLU A 68 -18.42 10.47 4.95
N PHE A 69 -17.18 10.06 5.23
CA PHE A 69 -16.22 9.64 4.20
C PHE A 69 -16.78 8.49 3.36
N ALA A 70 -17.37 7.47 4.00
CA ALA A 70 -17.95 6.33 3.29
C ALA A 70 -19.10 6.75 2.37
N ARG A 71 -19.95 7.69 2.81
CA ARG A 71 -21.04 8.24 1.98
C ARG A 71 -20.50 9.02 0.79
N GLU A 72 -19.51 9.89 1.02
CA GLU A 72 -18.87 10.69 -0.04
C GLU A 72 -18.23 9.79 -1.11
N VAL A 73 -17.44 8.80 -0.69
CA VAL A 73 -16.84 7.82 -1.61
C VAL A 73 -17.93 7.11 -2.43
N ALA A 74 -19.00 6.63 -1.79
CA ALA A 74 -20.10 5.96 -2.50
C ALA A 74 -20.78 6.89 -3.52
N GLU A 75 -21.06 8.14 -3.15
CA GLU A 75 -21.69 9.11 -4.04
C GLU A 75 -20.81 9.43 -5.24
N HIS A 76 -19.52 9.73 -5.02
CA HIS A 76 -18.62 10.13 -6.09
C HIS A 76 -18.29 8.96 -7.02
N PHE A 77 -18.02 7.77 -6.47
CA PHE A 77 -17.73 6.60 -7.30
C PHE A 77 -18.95 6.10 -8.09
N SER A 78 -20.18 6.41 -7.68
CA SER A 78 -21.37 6.13 -8.49
C SER A 78 -21.45 6.94 -9.79
N LYS A 79 -20.70 8.05 -9.87
CA LYS A 79 -20.67 8.97 -11.03
C LYS A 79 -19.50 8.69 -11.98
N VAL A 80 -18.55 7.84 -11.58
CA VAL A 80 -17.38 7.45 -12.39
C VAL A 80 -17.79 6.35 -13.36
N SER A 81 -17.28 6.37 -14.59
CA SER A 81 -17.56 5.29 -15.55
C SER A 81 -16.95 3.96 -15.07
N LEU A 82 -17.48 2.84 -15.56
CA LEU A 82 -16.96 1.52 -15.18
C LEU A 82 -15.50 1.35 -15.57
N GLU A 83 -15.11 1.89 -16.73
CA GLU A 83 -13.75 1.83 -17.26
C GLU A 83 -12.79 2.64 -16.37
N LEU A 84 -13.14 3.88 -16.04
CA LEU A 84 -12.30 4.73 -15.20
C LEU A 84 -12.21 4.20 -13.76
N ARG A 85 -13.29 3.60 -13.25
CA ARG A 85 -13.27 2.91 -11.95
C ARG A 85 -12.27 1.75 -11.96
N GLN A 86 -12.26 0.96 -13.03
CA GLN A 86 -11.32 -0.15 -13.17
C GLN A 86 -9.86 0.35 -13.26
N GLU A 87 -9.59 1.35 -14.08
CA GLU A 87 -8.24 1.94 -14.20
C GLU A 87 -7.75 2.52 -12.87
N PHE A 88 -8.64 3.19 -12.12
CA PHE A 88 -8.30 3.73 -10.81
C PHE A 88 -7.96 2.63 -9.80
N LEU A 89 -8.71 1.54 -9.77
CA LEU A 89 -8.43 0.41 -8.88
C LEU A 89 -7.14 -0.32 -9.29
N ASP A 90 -6.91 -0.47 -10.59
CA ASP A 90 -5.67 -1.03 -11.13
C ASP A 90 -4.46 -0.20 -10.72
N PHE A 91 -4.58 1.12 -10.79
CA PHE A 91 -3.57 2.06 -10.34
C PHE A 91 -3.30 1.87 -8.85
N LEU A 92 -4.33 1.88 -7.99
CA LEU A 92 -4.17 1.69 -6.53
C LEU A 92 -3.50 0.36 -6.18
N ILE A 93 -3.89 -0.74 -6.84
CA ILE A 93 -3.28 -2.06 -6.63
C ILE A 93 -1.79 -2.00 -7.00
N SER A 94 -1.46 -1.44 -8.16
CA SER A 94 -0.07 -1.34 -8.61
C SER A 94 0.78 -0.43 -7.70
N SER A 95 0.22 0.69 -7.24
CA SER A 95 0.86 1.64 -6.33
C SER A 95 1.23 0.97 -5.02
N LEU A 96 0.25 0.31 -4.36
CA LEU A 96 0.48 -0.42 -3.12
C LEU A 96 1.54 -1.50 -3.31
N THR A 97 1.49 -2.29 -4.38
CA THR A 97 2.50 -3.35 -4.61
C THR A 97 3.90 -2.80 -4.90
N SER A 98 4.01 -1.60 -5.47
CA SER A 98 5.30 -0.96 -5.75
C SER A 98 5.98 -0.46 -4.48
N GLU A 99 5.21 -0.05 -3.45
CA GLU A 99 5.77 0.33 -2.15
C GLU A 99 6.49 -0.83 -1.45
N PHE A 100 6.04 -2.08 -1.67
CA PHE A 100 6.65 -3.28 -1.06
C PHE A 100 7.81 -3.88 -1.88
N SER A 101 8.22 -3.24 -2.96
CA SER A 101 9.20 -3.81 -3.91
C SER A 101 10.64 -3.35 -3.72
N GLY A 102 10.94 -2.80 -2.56
CA GLY A 102 12.29 -2.41 -2.14
C GLY A 102 12.61 -3.07 -0.82
#